data_AF-A0A535SXB2-F1
#
_entry.id   AF-A0A535SXB2-F1
#
_cell.length_a   1.000
_cell.length_b   1.000
_cell.length_c   1.000
_cell.angle_alpha   90.00
_cell.angle_beta   90.00
_cell.angle_gamma   90.00
#
_symmetry.space_group_name_H-M   'P 1'
#
loop_
_entity.id
_entity.type
_entity.pdbx_description
1 polymer ?
#
loop_
_entity_poly.entity_id
_entity_poly.type
_entity_poly.pdbx_seq_one_letter_code
_entity_poly.pdbx_strand_id
1 'polypeptide(L)'
;MKRIALLAAAAIAYVLSAWMVAPGFYDGFGPPQPYNWTCPPPQAGANIKPSSGHLDIKVINGKSDVESAFTEDGQLVIGFLPGAFDVTGKTSVAVDITPLPTCPQPTGLRFVTNVYQIAATAPLILQSSMTMRYSNLEPQPDDVYRADDPDGPWTAIGHASSAPPFAIITSTTKLGYFAAGYKESHPASGAVVVGGGQVLPIIVAVLIVVVVLAGLPLAVLRRRRASGGAEDEEGG
;
A
#
# COMPACT_ATOMS: atom_id res chain seq x y z
N MET A 1 18.80 -31.28 33.66
CA MET A 1 19.06 -31.84 32.32
C MET A 1 17.82 -31.87 31.41
N LYS A 2 16.68 -32.47 31.80
CA LYS A 2 15.47 -32.54 30.95
C LYS A 2 14.95 -31.19 30.41
N ARG A 3 14.95 -30.12 31.23
CA ARG A 3 14.50 -28.78 30.81
C ARG A 3 15.42 -28.13 29.76
N ILE A 4 16.73 -28.36 29.89
CA ILE A 4 17.73 -27.83 28.93
C ILE A 4 17.60 -28.56 27.60
N ALA A 5 17.41 -29.89 27.63
CA ALA A 5 17.17 -30.67 26.43
C ALA A 5 15.86 -30.28 25.72
N LEU A 6 14.79 -30.00 26.48
CA LEU A 6 13.53 -29.50 25.94
C LEU A 6 13.65 -28.11 25.30
N LEU A 7 14.38 -27.19 25.94
CA LEU A 7 14.65 -25.87 25.37
C LEU A 7 15.52 -25.95 24.12
N ALA A 8 16.52 -26.82 24.10
CA ALA A 8 17.34 -27.06 22.93
C ALA A 8 16.53 -27.64 21.77
N ALA A 9 15.66 -28.62 22.05
CA ALA A 9 14.77 -29.19 21.04
C ALA A 9 13.79 -28.14 20.48
N ALA A 10 13.22 -27.29 21.32
CA ALA A 10 12.33 -26.20 20.90
C ALA A 10 13.05 -25.17 20.02
N ALA A 11 14.29 -24.79 20.39
CA ALA A 11 15.09 -23.86 19.60
C ALA A 11 15.46 -24.45 18.22
N ILE A 12 15.85 -25.72 18.18
CA ILE A 12 16.14 -26.43 16.92
C ILE A 12 14.89 -26.50 16.05
N ALA A 13 13.74 -26.86 16.63
CA ALA A 13 12.48 -26.91 15.89
C ALA A 13 12.09 -25.55 15.34
N TYR A 14 12.26 -24.47 16.10
CA TYR A 14 12.00 -23.11 15.64
C TYR A 14 12.91 -22.69 14.48
N VAL A 15 14.22 -22.96 14.56
CA VAL A 15 15.16 -22.62 13.48
C VAL A 15 14.84 -23.42 12.22
N LEU A 16 14.54 -24.72 12.34
CA LEU A 16 14.18 -25.55 11.19
C LEU A 16 12.86 -25.09 10.56
N SER A 17 11.85 -24.77 11.36
CA SER A 17 10.57 -24.26 10.83
C SER A 17 10.69 -22.87 10.20
N ALA A 18 11.51 -21.98 10.77
CA ALA A 18 11.82 -20.67 10.17
C ALA A 18 12.56 -20.78 8.83
N TRP A 19 13.34 -21.84 8.61
CA TRP A 19 14.03 -22.10 7.34
C TRP A 19 13.18 -22.87 6.31
N MET A 20 12.13 -23.58 6.75
CA MET A 20 11.21 -24.30 5.87
C MET A 20 10.08 -23.42 5.31
N VAL A 21 9.81 -22.28 5.96
CA VAL A 21 8.95 -21.24 5.39
C VAL A 21 9.87 -20.30 4.61
N ALA A 22 9.76 -20.29 3.27
CA ALA A 22 10.41 -19.26 2.48
C ALA A 22 10.02 -17.91 3.09
N PRO A 23 10.96 -17.05 3.50
CA PRO A 23 10.58 -15.76 4.05
C PRO A 23 9.70 -15.08 3.00
N GLY A 24 8.54 -14.54 3.42
CA GLY A 24 7.60 -13.80 2.56
C GLY A 24 8.18 -12.50 1.98
N PHE A 25 9.50 -12.43 1.89
CA PHE A 25 10.35 -11.35 1.40
C PHE A 25 10.43 -11.33 -0.13
N TYR A 26 9.99 -12.39 -0.82
CA TYR A 26 10.12 -12.53 -2.27
C TYR A 26 8.96 -11.95 -3.10
N ASP A 27 7.91 -11.42 -2.48
CA ASP A 27 6.86 -10.69 -3.21
C ASP A 27 7.30 -9.25 -3.60
N GLY A 28 8.51 -8.83 -3.22
CA GLY A 28 8.93 -7.43 -3.20
C GLY A 28 9.80 -6.91 -4.36
N PHE A 29 10.17 -7.73 -5.34
CA PHE A 29 11.08 -7.31 -6.42
C PHE A 29 10.51 -7.55 -7.83
N GLY A 30 9.24 -7.22 -8.03
CA GLY A 30 8.75 -6.95 -9.38
C GLY A 30 9.45 -5.71 -9.96
N PRO A 31 9.52 -5.56 -11.29
CA PRO A 31 9.95 -4.29 -11.87
C PRO A 31 9.09 -3.16 -11.27
N PRO A 32 9.69 -2.01 -10.95
CA PRO A 32 8.93 -0.88 -10.42
C PRO A 32 7.79 -0.57 -11.38
N GLN A 33 6.59 -0.43 -10.84
CA GLN A 33 5.43 -0.04 -11.64
C GLN A 33 5.74 1.31 -12.31
N PRO A 34 5.44 1.48 -13.61
CA PRO A 34 5.68 2.73 -14.30
C PRO A 34 5.02 3.91 -13.58
N TYR A 35 5.69 5.07 -13.61
CA TYR A 35 5.11 6.28 -13.03
C TYR A 35 4.06 6.86 -14.01
N ASN A 36 2.78 6.63 -13.78
CA ASN A 36 1.67 7.02 -14.66
C ASN A 36 0.90 8.30 -14.21
N TRP A 37 1.51 9.47 -14.08
CA TRP A 37 0.83 10.67 -13.53
C TRP A 37 0.63 11.78 -14.58
N THR A 38 -0.53 12.46 -14.51
CA THR A 38 -0.81 13.64 -15.37
C THR A 38 0.17 14.77 -15.06
N CYS A 39 0.39 15.05 -13.78
CA CYS A 39 1.39 16.02 -13.31
C CYS A 39 2.33 15.33 -12.32
N PRO A 40 3.41 14.73 -12.80
CA PRO A 40 4.40 14.13 -11.92
C PRO A 40 5.10 15.22 -11.09
N PRO A 41 5.44 14.94 -9.82
CA PRO A 41 6.29 15.83 -9.06
C PRO A 41 7.71 15.81 -9.64
N PRO A 42 8.53 16.86 -9.40
CA PRO A 42 9.85 17.00 -10.03
C PRO A 42 10.79 15.80 -9.82
N GLN A 43 10.64 15.07 -8.70
CA GLN A 43 11.44 13.90 -8.34
C GLN A 43 11.05 12.59 -9.05
N ALA A 44 9.97 12.56 -9.84
CA ALA A 44 9.42 11.31 -10.41
C ALA A 44 10.28 10.63 -11.48
N GLY A 45 11.24 11.34 -12.07
CA GLY A 45 12.04 10.80 -13.17
C GLY A 45 11.18 10.53 -14.41
N ALA A 46 11.17 9.29 -14.91
CA ALA A 46 10.42 8.91 -16.10
C ALA A 46 8.91 8.79 -15.80
N ASN A 47 8.09 9.47 -16.59
CA ASN A 47 6.63 9.49 -16.44
C ASN A 47 5.93 9.09 -17.74
N ILE A 48 4.87 8.31 -17.60
CA ILE A 48 3.92 7.94 -18.65
C ILE A 48 2.59 8.61 -18.31
N LYS A 49 1.77 8.94 -19.30
CA LYS A 49 0.43 9.46 -19.01
C LYS A 49 -0.45 8.36 -18.40
N PRO A 50 -1.35 8.68 -17.45
CA PRO A 50 -2.31 7.71 -16.94
C PRO A 50 -3.17 7.13 -18.06
N SER A 51 -3.52 5.86 -17.91
CA SER A 51 -4.41 5.16 -18.84
C SER A 51 -5.89 5.43 -18.51
N SER A 52 -6.74 5.21 -19.52
CA SER A 52 -8.19 5.14 -19.35
C SER A 52 -8.64 3.72 -18.98
N GLY A 53 -9.93 3.57 -18.71
CA GLY A 53 -10.62 2.29 -18.55
C GLY A 53 -11.99 2.32 -19.22
N HIS A 54 -12.45 1.16 -19.68
CA HIS A 54 -13.78 0.99 -20.28
C HIS A 54 -14.35 -0.38 -19.90
N LEU A 55 -15.66 -0.42 -19.64
CA LEU A 55 -16.38 -1.64 -19.31
C LEU A 55 -17.83 -1.58 -19.79
N ASP A 56 -18.28 -2.64 -20.46
CA ASP A 56 -19.70 -2.88 -20.77
C ASP A 56 -20.31 -3.87 -19.77
N ILE A 57 -21.15 -3.36 -18.86
CA ILE A 57 -21.86 -4.16 -17.87
C ILE A 57 -23.14 -4.69 -18.48
N LYS A 58 -23.28 -6.02 -18.53
CA LYS A 58 -24.48 -6.67 -19.07
C LYS A 58 -25.69 -6.45 -18.16
N VAL A 59 -26.86 -6.39 -18.77
CA VAL A 59 -28.14 -6.42 -18.05
C VAL A 59 -28.71 -7.83 -18.07
N ILE A 60 -28.85 -8.43 -16.90
CA ILE A 60 -29.35 -9.79 -16.71
C ILE A 60 -30.59 -9.72 -15.82
N ASN A 61 -31.72 -10.27 -16.30
CA ASN A 61 -33.00 -10.28 -15.57
C ASN A 61 -33.44 -8.88 -15.09
N GLY A 62 -33.23 -7.85 -15.92
CA GLY A 62 -33.61 -6.47 -15.62
C GLY A 62 -32.74 -5.77 -14.57
N LYS A 63 -31.53 -6.29 -14.29
CA LYS A 63 -30.54 -5.67 -13.39
C LYS A 63 -29.18 -5.63 -14.07
N SER A 64 -28.38 -4.59 -13.81
CA SER A 64 -26.97 -4.63 -14.19
C SER A 64 -26.25 -5.75 -13.44
N ASP A 65 -25.34 -6.45 -14.10
CA ASP A 65 -24.51 -7.49 -13.49
C ASP A 65 -23.50 -6.90 -12.49
N VAL A 66 -22.89 -7.76 -11.67
CA VAL A 66 -21.76 -7.40 -10.81
C VAL A 66 -20.49 -7.32 -11.64
N GLU A 67 -19.83 -6.17 -11.64
CA GLU A 67 -18.57 -5.97 -12.36
C GLU A 67 -17.72 -4.86 -11.73
N SER A 68 -16.47 -4.73 -12.17
CA SER A 68 -15.59 -3.61 -11.80
C SER A 68 -14.94 -2.99 -13.02
N ALA A 69 -15.06 -1.68 -13.18
CA ALA A 69 -14.32 -0.92 -14.17
C ALA A 69 -12.97 -0.51 -13.57
N PHE A 70 -11.90 -0.55 -14.36
CA PHE A 70 -10.56 -0.18 -13.92
C PHE A 70 -9.77 0.45 -15.05
N THR A 71 -8.80 1.31 -14.69
CA THR A 71 -7.82 1.82 -15.65
C THR A 71 -6.80 0.73 -15.99
N GLU A 72 -6.31 0.70 -17.23
CA GLU A 72 -5.36 -0.34 -17.68
C GLU A 72 -4.05 -0.39 -16.86
N ASP A 73 -3.66 0.76 -16.30
CA ASP A 73 -2.52 0.93 -15.40
C ASP A 73 -2.83 0.62 -13.92
N GLY A 74 -4.06 0.24 -13.60
CA GLY A 74 -4.50 -0.13 -12.25
C GLY A 74 -4.53 1.00 -11.22
N GLN A 75 -4.52 2.26 -11.66
CA GLN A 75 -4.57 3.42 -10.77
C GLN A 75 -5.95 3.72 -10.20
N LEU A 76 -7.03 3.34 -10.88
CA LEU A 76 -8.38 3.44 -10.37
C LEU A 76 -9.15 2.15 -10.64
N VAL A 77 -9.88 1.70 -9.63
CA VAL A 77 -10.84 0.59 -9.73
C VAL A 77 -12.15 1.04 -9.08
N ILE A 78 -13.28 0.87 -9.76
CA ILE A 78 -14.61 1.09 -9.22
C ILE A 78 -15.47 -0.17 -9.41
N GLY A 79 -16.02 -0.67 -8.30
CA GLY A 79 -16.85 -1.87 -8.25
C GLY A 79 -18.33 -1.54 -8.16
N PHE A 80 -19.14 -2.31 -8.88
CA PHE A 80 -20.58 -2.18 -8.98
C PHE A 80 -21.25 -3.48 -8.52
N LEU A 81 -22.17 -3.37 -7.56
CA LEU A 81 -23.00 -4.49 -7.11
C LEU A 81 -24.09 -4.83 -8.14
N PRO A 82 -24.71 -6.02 -8.07
CA PRO A 82 -25.87 -6.33 -8.91
C PRO A 82 -26.97 -5.28 -8.77
N GLY A 83 -27.46 -4.76 -9.90
CA GLY A 83 -28.47 -3.70 -9.93
C GLY A 83 -27.96 -2.32 -9.52
N ALA A 84 -26.64 -2.07 -9.58
CA ALA A 84 -26.07 -0.76 -9.28
C ALA A 84 -26.59 0.38 -10.19
N PHE A 85 -27.03 0.07 -11.40
CA PHE A 85 -27.52 1.05 -12.37
C PHE A 85 -29.02 0.95 -12.62
N ASP A 86 -29.66 2.08 -12.91
CA ASP A 86 -31.01 2.11 -13.50
C ASP A 86 -30.92 1.71 -14.97
N VAL A 87 -31.31 0.46 -15.25
CA VAL A 87 -31.22 -0.18 -16.56
C VAL A 87 -32.52 -0.13 -17.35
N THR A 88 -33.46 0.77 -16.98
CA THR A 88 -34.72 0.93 -17.69
C THR A 88 -34.49 1.17 -19.19
N GLY A 89 -34.97 0.24 -20.03
CA GLY A 89 -34.80 0.31 -21.49
C GLY A 89 -33.39 -0.01 -22.01
N LYS A 90 -32.50 -0.59 -21.17
CA LYS A 90 -31.12 -0.90 -21.53
C LYS A 90 -30.82 -2.39 -21.44
N THR A 91 -29.92 -2.86 -22.31
CA THR A 91 -29.37 -4.23 -22.30
C THR A 91 -27.89 -4.28 -21.87
N SER A 92 -27.23 -3.12 -21.89
CA SER A 92 -25.85 -2.92 -21.41
C SER A 92 -25.73 -1.53 -20.78
N VAL A 93 -24.79 -1.38 -19.85
CA VAL A 93 -24.33 -0.10 -19.30
C VAL A 93 -22.85 0.03 -19.59
N ALA A 94 -22.49 1.00 -20.42
CA ALA A 94 -21.10 1.34 -20.66
C ALA A 94 -20.62 2.27 -19.54
N VAL A 95 -19.46 1.97 -18.96
CA VAL A 95 -18.78 2.76 -17.94
C VAL A 95 -17.39 3.11 -18.45
N ASP A 96 -17.07 4.39 -18.44
CA ASP A 96 -15.79 4.94 -18.89
C ASP A 96 -15.06 5.61 -17.72
N ILE A 97 -13.77 5.35 -17.59
CA ILE A 97 -12.85 6.03 -16.66
C ILE A 97 -11.82 6.77 -17.51
N THR A 98 -11.85 8.10 -17.48
CA THR A 98 -10.97 8.94 -18.29
C THR A 98 -10.10 9.83 -17.39
N PRO A 99 -8.77 9.73 -17.44
CA PRO A 99 -7.91 10.64 -16.73
C PRO A 99 -8.01 12.04 -17.34
N LEU A 100 -8.00 13.06 -16.49
CA LEU A 100 -7.95 14.43 -16.95
C LEU A 100 -6.53 14.74 -17.46
N PRO A 101 -6.42 15.47 -18.58
CA PRO A 101 -5.11 15.90 -19.10
C PRO A 101 -4.52 17.05 -18.28
N THR A 102 -5.30 17.64 -17.37
CA THR A 102 -4.92 18.72 -16.46
C THR A 102 -4.94 18.23 -15.02
N CYS A 103 -4.32 19.01 -14.13
CA CYS A 103 -4.24 18.71 -12.71
C CYS A 103 -4.87 19.85 -11.92
N PRO A 104 -6.21 19.88 -11.82
CA PRO A 104 -6.88 20.90 -11.04
C PRO A 104 -6.39 20.82 -9.59
N GLN A 105 -6.12 21.99 -9.00
CA GLN A 105 -5.72 22.13 -7.60
C GLN A 105 -6.66 23.19 -6.99
N PRO A 106 -7.84 22.77 -6.51
CA PRO A 106 -8.82 23.68 -5.93
C PRO A 106 -8.24 24.39 -4.71
N THR A 107 -8.64 25.65 -4.48
CA THR A 107 -8.13 26.43 -3.35
C THR A 107 -8.30 25.70 -2.01
N GLY A 108 -7.19 25.51 -1.29
CA GLY A 108 -7.17 24.85 0.01
C GLY A 108 -7.13 23.32 -0.04
N LEU A 109 -7.06 22.73 -1.24
CA LEU A 109 -6.88 21.30 -1.46
C LEU A 109 -5.63 21.04 -2.30
N ARG A 110 -4.94 19.96 -1.97
CA ARG A 110 -3.83 19.44 -2.77
C ARG A 110 -4.11 18.01 -3.16
N PHE A 111 -4.41 17.78 -4.44
CA PHE A 111 -4.60 16.44 -4.97
C PHE A 111 -3.25 15.78 -5.27
N VAL A 112 -3.13 14.52 -4.84
CA VAL A 112 -1.92 13.69 -4.97
C VAL A 112 -2.17 12.37 -5.72
N THR A 113 -3.37 12.25 -6.29
CA THR A 113 -3.70 11.24 -7.31
C THR A 113 -3.92 11.93 -8.64
N ASN A 114 -3.99 11.15 -9.72
CA ASN A 114 -4.64 11.63 -10.94
C ASN A 114 -6.11 11.96 -10.67
N VAL A 115 -6.64 12.88 -11.46
CA VAL A 115 -8.06 13.18 -11.48
C VAL A 115 -8.70 12.35 -12.58
N TYR A 116 -9.75 11.61 -12.25
CA TYR A 116 -10.48 10.78 -13.20
C TYR A 116 -11.92 11.24 -13.31
N GLN A 117 -12.41 11.36 -14.54
CA GLN A 117 -13.83 11.38 -14.83
C GLN A 117 -14.34 9.94 -14.94
N ILE A 118 -15.33 9.59 -14.14
CA ILE A 118 -16.07 8.34 -14.26
C ILE A 118 -17.46 8.69 -14.80
N ALA A 119 -17.82 8.12 -15.94
CA ALA A 119 -19.12 8.32 -16.58
C ALA A 119 -19.75 6.97 -16.90
N ALA A 120 -21.08 6.94 -16.95
CA ALA A 120 -21.81 5.76 -17.37
C ALA A 120 -23.01 6.14 -18.23
N THR A 121 -23.45 5.24 -19.11
CA THR A 121 -24.63 5.46 -19.95
C THR A 121 -25.95 5.27 -19.20
N ALA A 122 -25.90 4.90 -17.92
CA ALA A 122 -27.06 4.74 -17.04
C ALA A 122 -26.81 5.41 -15.67
N PRO A 123 -27.86 5.93 -14.99
CA PRO A 123 -27.72 6.48 -13.65
C PRO A 123 -27.29 5.43 -12.62
N LEU A 124 -26.35 5.78 -11.75
CA LEU A 124 -25.99 4.98 -10.59
C LEU A 124 -27.07 5.14 -9.50
N ILE A 125 -27.60 4.02 -8.99
CA ILE A 125 -28.68 3.98 -8.00
C ILE A 125 -28.31 3.25 -6.70
N LEU A 126 -27.21 2.48 -6.70
CA LEU A 126 -26.63 1.89 -5.49
C LEU A 126 -25.23 2.45 -5.24
N GLN A 127 -24.76 2.29 -4.01
CA GLN A 127 -23.40 2.66 -3.64
C GLN A 127 -22.37 1.76 -4.35
N SER A 128 -21.31 2.37 -4.88
CA SER A 128 -20.17 1.71 -5.51
C SER A 128 -18.91 1.91 -4.68
N SER A 129 -18.10 0.86 -4.55
CA SER A 129 -16.78 0.93 -3.91
C SER A 129 -15.74 1.41 -4.91
N MET A 130 -14.83 2.30 -4.50
CA MET A 130 -13.76 2.79 -5.36
C MET A 130 -12.42 2.71 -4.65
N THR A 131 -11.39 2.29 -5.37
CA THR A 131 -10.00 2.29 -4.92
C THR A 131 -9.18 3.15 -5.87
N MET A 132 -8.42 4.09 -5.32
CA MET A 132 -7.51 4.94 -6.07
C MET A 132 -6.08 4.74 -5.57
N ARG A 133 -5.11 4.69 -6.47
CA ARG A 133 -3.70 4.68 -6.11
C ARG A 133 -3.17 6.10 -5.96
N TYR A 134 -2.32 6.31 -4.98
CA TYR A 134 -1.56 7.54 -4.80
C TYR A 134 -0.06 7.26 -4.89
N SER A 135 0.70 8.31 -5.23
CA SER A 135 2.15 8.21 -5.39
C SER A 135 2.84 8.00 -4.06
N ASN A 136 3.92 7.23 -4.05
CA ASN A 136 4.85 7.16 -2.90
C ASN A 136 5.83 8.36 -2.86
N LEU A 137 5.78 9.25 -3.85
CA LEU A 137 6.59 10.47 -3.94
C LEU A 137 5.90 11.70 -3.36
N GLU A 138 4.61 11.56 -3.01
CA GLU A 138 3.80 12.58 -2.37
C GLU A 138 3.26 12.03 -1.03
N PRO A 139 2.88 12.91 -0.09
CA PRO A 139 2.22 12.46 1.13
C PRO A 139 0.93 11.68 0.89
N GLN A 140 0.58 10.84 1.85
CA GLN A 140 -0.69 10.12 1.83
C GLN A 140 -1.87 11.11 1.82
N PRO A 141 -2.90 10.89 0.97
CA PRO A 141 -4.11 11.69 1.00
C PRO A 141 -4.93 11.43 2.27
N ASP A 142 -5.59 12.48 2.78
CA ASP A 142 -6.50 12.40 3.91
C ASP A 142 -7.90 11.94 3.51
N ASP A 143 -8.32 12.25 2.28
CA ASP A 143 -9.69 12.00 1.83
C ASP A 143 -9.78 11.85 0.30
N VAL A 144 -10.86 11.24 -0.16
CA VAL A 144 -11.28 11.26 -1.57
C VAL A 144 -12.30 12.38 -1.75
N TYR A 145 -12.16 13.12 -2.84
CA TYR A 145 -13.01 14.23 -3.21
C TYR A 145 -13.73 13.92 -4.52
N ARG A 146 -14.96 14.41 -4.63
CA ARG A 146 -15.82 14.27 -5.81
C ARG A 146 -16.36 15.62 -6.27
N ALA A 147 -16.45 15.82 -7.59
CA ALA A 147 -17.06 17.00 -8.22
C ALA A 147 -17.93 16.63 -9.44
N ASP A 148 -18.88 17.49 -9.81
CA ASP A 148 -19.67 17.39 -11.06
C ASP A 148 -18.93 17.96 -12.27
N ASP A 149 -18.02 18.90 -12.02
CA ASP A 149 -17.21 19.62 -13.01
C ASP A 149 -15.77 19.72 -12.45
N PRO A 150 -14.72 19.59 -13.27
CA PRO A 150 -13.35 19.59 -12.78
C PRO A 150 -12.93 20.92 -12.13
N ASP A 151 -13.52 22.03 -12.56
CA ASP A 151 -13.31 23.38 -12.02
C ASP A 151 -14.39 23.75 -10.98
N GLY A 152 -15.34 22.84 -10.73
CA GLY A 152 -16.44 22.99 -9.79
C GLY A 152 -16.04 22.75 -8.32
N PRO A 153 -17.01 22.86 -7.39
CA PRO A 153 -16.75 22.63 -5.98
C PRO A 153 -16.44 21.14 -5.73
N TRP A 154 -15.30 20.89 -5.10
CA TRP A 154 -14.88 19.56 -4.69
C TRP A 154 -15.38 19.24 -3.27
N THR A 155 -16.06 18.11 -3.13
CA THR A 155 -16.64 17.66 -1.86
C THR A 155 -15.94 16.40 -1.38
N ALA A 156 -15.48 16.40 -0.13
CA ALA A 156 -14.94 15.20 0.51
C ALA A 156 -16.05 14.13 0.66
N ILE A 157 -15.75 12.90 0.24
CA ILE A 157 -16.69 11.77 0.31
C ILE A 157 -16.26 10.69 1.31
N GLY A 158 -15.16 10.92 2.03
CA GLY A 158 -14.61 10.01 3.01
C GLY A 158 -13.69 8.96 2.40
N HIS A 159 -13.08 8.18 3.29
CA HIS A 159 -12.28 7.01 2.95
C HIS A 159 -12.52 5.89 3.98
N ALA A 160 -12.18 4.66 3.62
CA ALA A 160 -12.21 3.53 4.52
C ALA A 160 -11.02 3.58 5.49
N SER A 161 -11.22 3.17 6.75
CA SER A 161 -10.20 3.23 7.80
C SER A 161 -8.96 2.35 7.57
N SER A 162 -9.01 1.44 6.59
CA SER A 162 -7.93 0.55 6.24
C SER A 162 -7.90 0.37 4.72
N ALA A 163 -6.72 0.50 4.13
CA ALA A 163 -6.45 0.26 2.73
C ALA A 163 -5.05 -0.35 2.56
N PRO A 164 -4.79 -1.08 1.45
CA PRO A 164 -3.43 -1.48 1.10
C PRO A 164 -2.48 -0.27 0.99
N PRO A 165 -1.17 -0.47 1.16
CA PRO A 165 -0.20 0.61 0.94
C PRO A 165 -0.38 1.27 -0.43
N PHE A 166 -0.26 2.60 -0.47
CA PHE A 166 -0.39 3.41 -1.69
C PHE A 166 -1.77 3.35 -2.37
N ALA A 167 -2.79 2.91 -1.63
CA ALA A 167 -4.18 2.92 -2.07
C ALA A 167 -5.06 3.66 -1.05
N ILE A 168 -6.07 4.36 -1.54
CA ILE A 168 -7.16 4.93 -0.74
C ILE A 168 -8.47 4.35 -1.27
N ILE A 169 -9.30 3.87 -0.34
CA ILE A 169 -10.58 3.22 -0.65
C ILE A 169 -11.70 4.14 -0.18
N THR A 170 -12.75 4.28 -0.97
CA THR A 170 -13.95 5.03 -0.63
C THR A 170 -15.18 4.37 -1.23
N SER A 171 -16.35 4.97 -1.02
CA SER A 171 -17.57 4.61 -1.73
C SER A 171 -18.32 5.85 -2.20
N THR A 172 -19.05 5.71 -3.30
CA THR A 172 -19.81 6.82 -3.91
C THR A 172 -21.19 6.36 -4.35
N THR A 173 -22.16 7.27 -4.31
CA THR A 173 -23.51 7.10 -4.88
C THR A 173 -23.72 7.96 -6.12
N LYS A 174 -22.70 8.71 -6.56
CA LYS A 174 -22.74 9.55 -7.76
C LYS A 174 -21.45 9.42 -8.54
N LEU A 175 -21.56 9.26 -9.85
CA LEU A 175 -20.42 9.35 -10.77
C LEU A 175 -20.03 10.82 -11.01
N GLY A 176 -18.91 11.08 -11.67
CA GLY A 176 -18.35 12.43 -11.84
C GLY A 176 -16.83 12.42 -11.81
N TYR A 177 -16.24 13.51 -11.33
CA TYR A 177 -14.80 13.67 -11.21
C TYR A 177 -14.33 13.25 -9.81
N PHE A 178 -13.23 12.51 -9.74
CA PHE A 178 -12.66 12.00 -8.49
C PHE A 178 -11.17 12.24 -8.41
N ALA A 179 -10.71 12.63 -7.23
CA ALA A 179 -9.30 12.82 -6.88
C ALA A 179 -9.13 12.59 -5.37
N ALA A 180 -7.97 12.12 -4.93
CA ALA A 180 -7.64 12.06 -3.51
C ALA A 180 -6.54 13.06 -3.17
N GLY A 181 -6.65 13.64 -1.98
CA GLY A 181 -5.80 14.73 -1.54
C GLY A 181 -5.88 15.01 -0.05
N TYR A 182 -5.23 16.09 0.36
CA TYR A 182 -5.26 16.63 1.71
C TYR A 182 -5.55 18.13 1.67
N LYS A 183 -5.94 18.69 2.81
CA LYS A 183 -6.13 20.14 2.94
C LYS A 183 -4.77 20.82 3.04
N GLU A 184 -4.52 21.86 2.25
CA GLU A 184 -3.21 22.54 2.20
C GLU A 184 -2.77 23.16 3.55
N SER A 185 -3.72 23.44 4.46
CA SER A 185 -3.43 23.95 5.80
C SER A 185 -3.03 22.87 6.81
N HIS A 186 -3.12 21.59 6.44
CA HIS A 186 -2.72 20.49 7.29
C HIS A 186 -1.33 20.01 6.84
N PRO A 187 -0.36 19.87 7.76
CA PRO A 187 0.85 19.14 7.42
C PRO A 187 0.43 17.74 6.98
N ALA A 188 0.83 17.37 5.77
CA ALA A 188 0.85 16.01 5.22
C ALA A 188 0.76 14.94 6.33
N SER A 189 -0.41 14.31 6.47
CA SER A 189 -0.56 13.25 7.46
C SER A 189 0.32 12.07 7.07
N GLY A 190 1.26 11.73 7.94
CA GLY A 190 2.09 10.55 7.78
C GLY A 190 2.92 10.51 6.50
N ALA A 191 3.67 11.58 6.19
CA ALA A 191 4.79 11.46 5.26
C ALA A 191 5.61 10.23 5.65
N VAL A 192 5.46 9.14 4.89
CA VAL A 192 6.31 7.98 5.02
C VAL A 192 7.65 8.48 4.55
N VAL A 193 8.51 8.79 5.51
CA VAL A 193 9.91 9.03 5.27
C VAL A 193 10.46 7.71 4.74
N VAL A 194 10.35 7.48 3.44
CA VAL A 194 11.21 6.55 2.70
C VAL A 194 12.56 7.25 2.55
N GLY A 195 13.16 7.42 3.71
CA GLY A 195 14.41 8.07 4.00
C GLY A 195 14.80 7.54 5.36
N GLY A 196 14.84 6.19 5.45
CA GLY A 196 15.32 5.48 6.61
C GLY A 196 16.69 6.04 6.96
N GLY A 197 16.70 6.97 7.91
CA GLY A 197 17.91 7.48 8.50
C GLY A 197 18.71 6.26 8.92
N GLN A 198 19.93 6.15 8.39
CA GLN A 198 20.90 5.09 8.67
C GLN A 198 21.09 4.81 10.18
N VAL A 199 20.56 5.67 11.05
CA VAL A 199 20.53 5.53 12.50
C VAL A 199 20.00 4.17 12.96
N LEU A 200 18.89 3.65 12.43
CA LEU A 200 18.37 2.35 12.92
C LEU A 200 19.27 1.18 12.51
N PRO A 201 19.72 1.06 11.24
CA PRO A 201 20.73 0.08 10.84
C PRO A 201 22.06 0.24 11.61
N ILE A 202 22.51 1.46 11.87
CA ILE A 202 23.73 1.75 12.63
C ILE A 202 23.58 1.32 14.09
N ILE A 203 22.45 1.63 14.75
CA ILE A 203 22.20 1.21 16.13
C ILE A 203 22.16 -0.33 16.21
N VAL A 204 21.50 -0.99 15.25
CA VAL A 204 21.48 -2.46 15.19
C VAL A 204 22.88 -3.02 14.95
N ALA A 205 23.66 -2.46 14.04
CA ALA A 205 25.04 -2.88 13.78
C ALA A 205 25.96 -2.67 15.01
N VAL A 206 25.83 -1.54 15.70
CA VAL A 206 26.57 -1.24 16.94
C VAL A 206 26.19 -2.22 18.04
N LEU A 207 24.89 -2.51 18.22
CA LEU A 207 24.43 -3.49 19.20
C LEU A 207 24.96 -4.91 18.88
N ILE A 208 24.99 -5.32 17.61
CA ILE A 208 25.59 -6.60 17.21
C ILE A 208 27.08 -6.62 17.55
N VAL A 209 27.84 -5.57 17.23
CA VAL A 209 29.27 -5.47 17.55
C VAL A 209 29.50 -5.52 19.07
N VAL A 210 28.71 -4.82 19.87
CA VAL A 210 28.81 -4.84 21.34
C VAL A 210 28.52 -6.25 21.89
N VAL A 211 27.49 -6.93 21.39
CA VAL A 211 27.16 -8.30 21.82
C VAL A 211 28.27 -9.29 21.46
N VAL A 212 28.86 -9.16 20.26
CA VAL A 212 29.97 -10.01 19.81
C VAL A 212 31.25 -9.73 20.61
N LEU A 213 31.58 -8.46 20.83
CA LEU A 213 32.76 -8.05 21.60
C LEU A 213 32.63 -8.29 23.11
N ALA A 214 31.42 -8.31 23.67
CA ALA A 214 31.19 -8.70 25.05
C ALA A 214 31.13 -10.24 25.21
N GLY A 215 30.57 -10.95 24.23
CA GLY A 215 30.40 -12.41 24.26
C GLY A 215 31.70 -13.19 24.05
N LEU A 216 32.58 -12.74 23.15
CA LEU A 216 33.85 -13.41 22.84
C LEU A 216 34.83 -13.47 24.03
N PRO A 217 35.14 -12.39 24.77
CA PRO A 217 36.06 -12.46 25.90
C PRO A 217 35.47 -13.22 27.09
N LEU A 218 34.15 -13.15 27.33
CA LEU A 218 33.49 -13.92 28.39
C LEU A 218 33.47 -15.43 28.10
N ALA A 219 33.35 -15.85 26.84
CA ALA A 219 33.47 -17.25 26.44
C ALA A 219 34.91 -17.78 26.56
N VAL A 220 35.92 -16.97 26.22
CA VAL A 220 37.33 -17.34 26.32
C VAL A 220 37.81 -17.40 27.77
N LEU A 221 37.36 -16.48 28.64
CA LEU A 221 37.70 -16.48 30.07
C LEU A 221 37.04 -17.64 30.83
N ARG A 222 35.83 -18.07 30.44
CA ARG A 222 35.22 -19.29 30.99
C ARG A 222 35.99 -20.55 30.61
N ARG A 223 36.54 -20.61 29.39
CA ARG A 223 37.30 -21.79 28.92
C ARG A 223 38.63 -21.95 29.67
N ARG A 224 39.29 -20.84 30.03
CA ARG A 224 40.55 -20.87 30.81
C ARG A 224 40.38 -21.27 32.28
N ARG A 225 39.22 -20.96 32.89
CA ARG A 225 38.92 -21.40 34.27
C ARG A 225 38.55 -22.87 34.38
N ALA A 226 38.09 -23.50 33.29
CA ALA A 226 37.79 -24.93 33.27
C ALA A 226 39.04 -25.82 33.06
N SER A 227 40.14 -25.25 32.57
CA SER A 227 41.39 -25.98 32.27
C SER A 227 42.48 -25.84 33.34
N GLY A 228 42.23 -25.12 34.44
CA GLY A 228 43.23 -24.87 35.50
C GLY A 228 42.91 -25.55 36.84
N GLY A 229 42.06 -26.58 36.86
CA GLY A 229 41.60 -27.26 38.07
C GLY A 229 42.01 -28.73 38.18
N ALA A 230 43.07 -29.14 37.47
CA ALA A 230 43.66 -30.48 37.60
C ALA A 230 45.17 -30.33 37.85
N GLU A 231 45.52 -29.77 39.00
CA GLU A 231 46.83 -29.98 39.63
C GLU A 231 46.79 -31.33 40.35
N ASP A 232 47.86 -32.09 40.18
CA ASP A 232 48.55 -32.85 41.22
C ASP A 232 47.71 -33.81 42.09
N GLU A 233 47.77 -35.10 41.77
CA GLU A 233 47.85 -36.16 42.79
C GLU A 233 48.43 -37.46 42.18
N GLU A 234 49.33 -38.11 42.94
CA GLU A 234 49.99 -39.42 42.76
C GLU A 234 51.20 -39.47 41.79
N GLY A 235 52.43 -39.82 42.19
CA GLY A 235 52.98 -40.30 43.46
C GLY A 235 54.33 -41.00 43.21
N GLY A 236 55.25 -40.91 44.19
CA GLY A 236 56.37 -41.87 44.39
C GLY A 236 57.68 -41.55 43.69
#